data_AF-A0A3D0TIL3-F1
#
_entry.id   AF-A0A3D0TIL3-F1
#
_cell.length_a   1.000
_cell.length_b   1.000
_cell.length_c   1.000
_cell.angle_alpha   90.00
_cell.angle_beta   90.00
_cell.angle_gamma   90.00
#
_symmetry.space_group_name_H-M   'P 1'
#
loop_
_entity.id
_entity.type
_entity.pdbx_description
1 polymer ?
#
loop_
_entity_poly.entity_id
_entity_poly.type
_entity_poly.pdbx_seq_one_letter_code
_entity_poly.pdbx_strand_id
1 'polypeptide(L)'
;RIAKTRLKEEGLQHLVTLEQGNCLEIQTETTFNVVHSRDVFLHIKDKARLFEVIAKTLVPGGRLCFSDYCLGQAKSSPEFKTYMRERIYSLHT
;
A
#
# COMPACT_ATOMS: atom_id res chain seq x y z
N ARG A 1 -8.70 3.18 15.68
CA ARG A 1 -8.78 3.67 17.09
C ARG A 1 -7.39 3.78 17.72
N ILE A 2 -6.59 2.72 17.79
CA ILE A 2 -5.24 2.73 18.42
C ILE A 2 -4.27 3.74 17.77
N ALA A 3 -4.21 3.81 16.43
CA ALA A 3 -3.27 4.71 15.75
C ALA A 3 -3.49 6.20 16.10
N LYS A 4 -4.75 6.66 16.16
CA LYS A 4 -5.09 8.04 16.55
C LYS A 4 -4.76 8.32 18.02
N THR A 5 -4.95 7.34 18.90
CA THR A 5 -4.56 7.45 20.32
C THR A 5 -3.05 7.62 20.46
N ARG A 6 -2.26 6.74 19.85
CA ARG A 6 -0.78 6.83 19.88
C ARG A 6 -0.28 8.13 19.28
N LEU A 7 -0.86 8.56 18.16
CA LEU A 7 -0.50 9.83 17.54
C LEU A 7 -0.68 11.03 18.49
N LYS A 8 -1.74 11.02 19.31
CA LYS A 8 -1.97 12.05 20.32
C LYS A 8 -0.97 11.94 21.48
N GLU A 9 -0.69 10.73 21.95
CA GLU A 9 0.28 10.48 23.04
C GLU A 9 1.69 10.96 22.67
N GLU A 10 2.09 10.77 21.40
CA GLU A 10 3.37 11.24 20.87
C GLU A 10 3.39 12.75 20.52
N GLY A 11 2.25 13.43 20.56
CA GLY A 11 2.15 14.87 20.25
C GLY A 11 2.38 15.26 18.78
N LEU A 12 2.38 14.29 17.85
CA LEU A 12 2.74 14.50 16.43
C LEU A 12 1.55 14.87 15.53
N GLN A 13 0.39 15.21 16.10
CA GLN A 13 -0.84 15.52 15.33
C GLN A 13 -0.67 16.69 14.35
N HIS A 14 0.32 17.55 14.58
CA HIS A 14 0.65 18.67 13.70
C HIS A 14 1.49 18.26 12.47
N LEU A 15 2.02 17.03 12.45
CA LEU A 15 2.83 16.48 11.35
C LEU A 15 2.16 15.31 10.63
N VAL A 16 1.27 14.57 11.31
CA VAL A 16 0.66 13.35 10.78
C VAL A 16 -0.85 13.47 10.76
N THR A 17 -1.43 13.23 9.58
CA THR A 17 -2.88 13.03 9.41
C THR A 17 -3.17 11.56 9.14
N LEU A 18 -4.22 11.01 9.76
CA LEU A 18 -4.61 9.61 9.63
C LEU A 18 -6.01 9.49 9.05
N GLU A 19 -6.11 8.82 7.92
CA GLU A 19 -7.35 8.49 7.23
C GLU A 19 -7.55 6.97 7.16
N GLN A 20 -8.80 6.53 7.28
CA GLN A 20 -9.17 5.14 7.04
C GLN A 20 -9.93 5.09 5.73
N GLY A 21 -9.41 4.36 4.75
CA GLY A 21 -10.02 4.26 3.44
C GLY A 21 -9.44 3.13 2.59
N ASN A 22 -10.04 2.94 1.42
CA ASN A 22 -9.51 2.06 0.39
C ASN A 22 -8.52 2.83 -0.48
N CYS A 23 -7.28 2.38 -0.56
CA CYS A 23 -6.26 3.08 -1.35
C CYS A 23 -6.57 3.17 -2.86
N LEU A 24 -7.44 2.30 -3.40
CA LEU A 24 -7.89 2.36 -4.80
C LEU A 24 -8.91 3.48 -5.07
N GLU A 25 -9.42 4.10 -4.00
CA GLU A 25 -10.46 5.13 -4.02
C GLU A 25 -9.94 6.47 -3.51
N ILE A 26 -8.62 6.62 -3.32
CA ILE A 26 -8.03 7.88 -2.90
C ILE A 26 -8.38 8.97 -3.92
N GLN A 27 -9.14 9.95 -3.46
CA GLN A 27 -9.49 11.17 -4.18
C GLN A 27 -8.94 12.33 -3.36
N THR A 28 -7.97 13.04 -3.92
CA THR A 28 -7.36 14.18 -3.22
C THR A 28 -6.90 15.22 -4.22
N GLU A 29 -7.10 16.48 -3.87
CA GLU A 29 -6.49 17.63 -4.55
C GLU A 29 -5.04 17.85 -4.08
N THR A 30 -4.65 17.17 -3.00
CA THR A 30 -3.29 17.23 -2.45
C THR A 30 -2.38 16.29 -3.23
N THR A 31 -1.22 16.80 -3.61
CA THR A 31 -0.16 16.00 -4.22
C THR A 31 1.01 15.83 -3.27
N PHE A 32 1.71 14.71 -3.40
CA PHE A 32 2.81 14.30 -2.53
C PHE A 32 4.13 14.27 -3.29
N ASN A 33 5.21 14.64 -2.59
CA ASN A 33 6.57 14.46 -3.11
C ASN A 33 6.98 12.99 -3.10
N VAL A 34 6.52 12.24 -2.10
CA VAL A 34 6.81 10.82 -1.91
C VAL A 34 5.55 10.09 -1.47
N VAL A 35 5.30 8.94 -2.11
CA VAL A 35 4.34 7.94 -1.62
C VAL A 35 5.13 6.73 -1.16
N HIS A 36 4.84 6.24 0.04
CA HIS A 36 5.47 5.05 0.60
C HIS A 36 4.43 3.98 0.95
N SER A 37 4.72 2.74 0.58
CA SER A 37 3.94 1.56 0.95
C SER A 37 4.86 0.47 1.48
N ARG A 38 4.44 -0.23 2.53
CA ARG A 38 5.25 -1.29 3.15
C ARG A 38 4.43 -2.55 3.35
N ASP A 39 4.67 -3.53 2.48
CA ASP A 39 4.08 -4.87 2.51
C ASP A 39 2.54 -4.83 2.46
N VAL A 40 1.99 -4.00 1.56
CA VAL A 40 0.52 -3.82 1.38
C VAL A 40 0.03 -4.24 0.01
N PHE A 41 0.82 -4.01 -1.05
CA PHE A 41 0.34 -4.18 -2.42
C PHE A 41 -0.01 -5.63 -2.75
N LEU A 42 0.57 -6.63 -2.07
CA LEU A 42 0.18 -8.04 -2.17
C LEU A 42 -1.32 -8.29 -1.93
N HIS A 43 -2.03 -7.43 -1.21
CA HIS A 43 -3.46 -7.59 -0.96
C HIS A 43 -4.36 -7.05 -2.09
N ILE A 44 -3.77 -6.38 -3.09
CA ILE A 44 -4.49 -5.63 -4.11
C ILE A 44 -4.37 -6.35 -5.45
N LYS A 45 -5.45 -6.91 -5.95
CA LYS A 45 -5.44 -7.61 -7.24
C LYS A 45 -5.29 -6.65 -8.43
N ASP A 46 -5.98 -5.51 -8.40
CA ASP A 46 -5.93 -4.52 -9.47
C ASP A 46 -4.73 -3.58 -9.34
N LYS A 47 -3.56 -4.08 -9.73
CA LYS A 47 -2.30 -3.33 -9.69
C LYS A 47 -2.30 -2.14 -10.66
N ALA A 48 -2.98 -2.25 -11.80
CA ALA A 48 -3.06 -1.16 -12.78
C ALA A 48 -3.78 0.05 -12.17
N ARG A 49 -4.96 -0.18 -11.57
CA ARG A 49 -5.70 0.87 -10.88
C ARG A 49 -4.92 1.46 -9.71
N LEU A 50 -4.25 0.62 -8.92
CA LEU A 50 -3.40 1.06 -7.81
C LEU A 50 -2.34 2.07 -8.26
N PHE A 51 -1.56 1.72 -9.29
CA PHE A 51 -0.50 2.59 -9.78
C PHE A 51 -1.06 3.85 -10.48
N GLU A 52 -2.22 3.76 -11.13
CA GLU A 52 -2.92 4.93 -11.68
C GLU A 52 -3.31 5.93 -10.57
N VAL A 53 -3.90 5.44 -9.48
CA VAL A 53 -4.29 6.28 -8.34
C VAL A 53 -3.06 6.90 -7.69
N ILE A 54 -2.00 6.12 -7.44
CA ILE A 54 -0.76 6.65 -6.85
C ILE A 54 -0.11 7.70 -7.77
N ALA A 55 -0.08 7.47 -9.08
CA ALA A 55 0.51 8.43 -10.02
C ALA A 55 -0.21 9.78 -9.97
N LYS A 56 -1.55 9.78 -9.80
CA LYS A 56 -2.37 10.98 -9.67
C LYS A 56 -2.14 11.74 -8.36
N THR A 57 -1.68 11.06 -7.31
CA THR A 57 -1.38 11.71 -6.03
C THR A 57 0.05 12.23 -5.94
N LEU A 58 0.91 11.99 -6.94
CA LEU A 58 2.29 12.48 -6.96
C LEU A 58 2.40 13.81 -7.73
N VAL A 59 3.27 14.70 -7.25
CA VAL A 59 3.73 15.85 -8.03
C VAL A 59 4.57 15.39 -9.24
N PRO A 60 4.75 16.21 -10.29
CA PRO A 60 5.73 15.93 -11.33
C PRO A 60 7.14 15.71 -10.73
N GLY A 61 7.75 14.55 -11.02
CA GLY A 61 9.04 14.16 -10.45
C GLY A 61 8.98 13.54 -9.04
N GLY A 62 7.79 13.41 -8.46
CA GLY A 62 7.58 12.70 -7.20
C GLY A 62 7.93 11.22 -7.30
N ARG A 63 8.14 10.57 -6.15
CA ARG A 63 8.65 9.18 -6.09
C ARG A 63 7.71 8.26 -5.33
N LEU A 64 7.50 7.08 -5.90
CA LEU A 64 6.92 5.95 -5.19
C LEU A 64 8.07 5.05 -4.68
N CYS A 65 8.05 4.73 -3.39
CA CYS A 65 8.92 3.72 -2.79
C CYS A 65 8.07 2.66 -2.09
N PHE A 66 8.24 1.39 -2.43
CA PHE A 66 7.49 0.33 -1.78
C PHE A 66 8.30 -0.93 -1.56
N SER A 67 7.95 -1.65 -0.49
CA SER A 67 8.29 -3.07 -0.30
C SER A 67 7.04 -3.91 -0.48
N ASP A 68 7.20 -5.11 -1.03
CA ASP A 68 6.11 -6.06 -1.16
C ASP A 68 6.63 -7.49 -1.18
N TYR A 69 5.72 -8.44 -0.94
CA TYR A 69 6.02 -9.85 -1.15
C TYR A 69 5.85 -10.17 -2.64
N CYS A 70 6.85 -10.81 -3.23
CA CYS A 70 6.84 -11.20 -4.63
C CYS A 70 6.90 -12.72 -4.77
N LEU A 71 6.45 -13.21 -5.93
CA LEU A 71 6.68 -14.59 -6.31
C LEU A 71 8.14 -14.76 -6.72
N GLY A 72 8.80 -15.75 -6.12
CA GLY A 72 10.07 -16.23 -6.64
C GLY A 72 9.90 -16.94 -7.98
N GLN A 73 11.00 -17.15 -8.69
CA GLN A 73 11.02 -17.85 -9.99
C GLN A 73 10.71 -19.36 -9.88
N ALA A 74 10.89 -19.94 -8.69
CA ALA A 74 10.64 -21.35 -8.46
C ALA A 74 9.14 -21.67 -8.50
N LYS A 75 8.81 -22.88 -8.95
CA LYS A 75 7.42 -23.36 -8.98
C LYS A 75 6.87 -23.43 -7.55
N SER A 76 5.74 -22.77 -7.32
CA SER A 76 5.06 -22.78 -6.03
C SER A 76 4.63 -24.19 -5.62
N SER A 77 4.93 -24.57 -4.38
CA SER A 77 4.46 -25.82 -3.78
C SER A 77 2.94 -25.79 -3.57
N PRO A 78 2.27 -26.96 -3.45
CA PRO A 78 0.85 -27.02 -3.12
C PRO A 78 0.49 -26.27 -1.84
N GLU A 79 1.32 -26.35 -0.81
CA GLU A 79 1.15 -25.69 0.48
C GLU A 79 1.20 -24.17 0.32
N PHE A 80 2.17 -23.67 -0.45
CA PHE A 80 2.28 -22.23 -0.71
C PHE A 80 1.10 -21.70 -1.52
N LYS A 81 0.59 -22.45 -2.49
CA LYS A 81 -0.63 -22.08 -3.22
C LYS A 81 -1.85 -22.01 -2.32
N THR A 82 -1.98 -22.93 -1.36
CA THR A 82 -3.05 -22.89 -0.36
C THR A 82 -2.91 -21.66 0.54
N TYR A 83 -1.71 -21.40 1.05
CA TYR A 83 -1.42 -20.21 1.84
C TYR A 83 -1.79 -18.90 1.10
N MET A 84 -1.39 -18.76 -0.17
CA MET A 84 -1.72 -17.60 -1.00
C MET A 84 -3.24 -17.41 -1.15
N ARG A 85 -4.01 -18.50 -1.35
CA ARG A 85 -5.47 -18.44 -1.46
C ARG A 85 -6.13 -18.03 -0.15
N GLU A 86 -5.72 -18.62 0.96
CA GLU A 86 -6.27 -18.29 2.29
C GLU A 86 -6.02 -16.85 2.70
N ARG A 87 -4.85 -16.31 2.34
CA ARG A 87 -4.48 -14.92 2.62
C ARG A 87 -4.97 -13.92 1.57
N ILE A 88 -5.56 -14.41 0.48
CA ILE A 88 -6.04 -13.61 -0.65
C ILE A 88 -4.91 -12.73 -1.21
N TYR A 89 -3.72 -13.31 -1.34
CA TYR A 89 -2.56 -12.60 -1.88
C TYR A 89 -2.55 -12.62 -3.42
N SER A 90 -2.24 -11.47 -4.00
CA SER A 90 -1.95 -11.23 -5.41
C SER A 90 -0.47 -10.87 -5.56
N LEU A 91 0.36 -11.91 -5.51
CA LEU A 91 1.81 -11.81 -5.68
C LEU A 91 2.17 -11.86 -7.17
N HIS A 92 3.18 -11.09 -7.56
CA HIS A 92 3.74 -11.04 -8.91
C HIS A 92 5.26 -11.25 -8.85
N THR A 93 5.85 -11.64 -9.98
CA THR A 93 7.31 -11.77 -10.15
C THR A 93 7.94 -10.44 -10.53
#